data_AF-A0A920HMV1-F1
#
_entry.id   AF-A0A920HMV1-F1
#
_cell.length_a   1.000
_cell.length_b   1.000
_cell.length_c   1.000
_cell.angle_alpha   90.00
_cell.angle_beta   90.00
_cell.angle_gamma   90.00
#
_symmetry.space_group_name_H-M   'P 1'
#
loop_
_entity.id
_entity.type
_entity.pdbx_description
1 polymer ?
#
loop_
_entity_poly.entity_id
_entity_poly.type
_entity_poly.pdbx_seq_one_letter_code
_entity_poly.pdbx_strand_id
1 'polypeptide(L)'
;MNLADLSDKFPRELKVSYMRLLSFGNKNSISGEISTAFCGDDNSIIKEALSEDGKNKILVIDANGVTHESIVGDEIASMEN
;
A
#
# COMPACT_ATOMS: atom_id res chain seq x y z
N MET A 1 10.60 -13.77 6.72
CA MET A 1 10.70 -13.16 8.06
C MET A 1 9.36 -12.48 8.30
N ASN A 2 8.66 -12.84 9.36
CA ASN A 2 7.36 -12.24 9.69
C ASN A 2 7.55 -10.92 10.48
N LEU A 3 6.45 -10.22 10.80
CA LEU A 3 6.53 -8.97 11.56
C LEU A 3 7.11 -9.16 12.98
N ALA A 4 6.77 -10.25 13.67
CA ALA A 4 7.30 -10.54 15.01
C ALA A 4 8.83 -10.75 14.96
N ASP A 5 9.33 -11.53 14.01
CA ASP A 5 10.76 -11.73 13.79
C ASP A 5 11.48 -10.39 13.53
N LEU A 6 10.85 -9.47 12.79
CA LEU A 6 11.40 -8.13 12.53
C LEU A 6 11.41 -7.27 13.79
N SER A 7 10.36 -7.32 14.61
CA SER A 7 10.28 -6.61 15.88
C SER A 7 11.36 -7.08 16.87
N ASP A 8 11.59 -8.38 16.94
CA ASP A 8 12.64 -8.96 17.79
C ASP A 8 14.04 -8.54 17.34
N LYS A 9 14.26 -8.47 16.01
CA LYS A 9 15.58 -8.19 15.43
C LYS A 9 15.92 -6.70 15.38
N PHE A 10 14.93 -5.82 15.22
CA PHE A 10 15.13 -4.37 15.02
C PHE A 10 14.25 -3.53 15.98
N PRO A 11 14.36 -3.71 17.30
CA PRO A 11 13.43 -3.14 18.27
C PRO A 11 13.45 -1.60 18.36
N ARG A 12 14.50 -0.95 17.83
CA ARG A 12 14.66 0.52 17.86
C ARG A 12 14.49 1.18 16.50
N GLU A 13 14.69 0.43 15.42
CA GLU A 13 14.56 0.93 14.05
C GLU A 13 13.15 0.72 13.48
N LEU A 14 12.45 -0.32 13.95
CA LEU A 14 11.11 -0.64 13.48
C LEU A 14 10.08 0.39 13.98
N LYS A 15 9.32 0.96 13.06
CA LYS A 15 8.12 1.77 13.37
C LYS A 15 6.89 0.96 13.04
N VAL A 16 6.05 0.70 14.04
CA VAL A 16 4.78 -0.02 13.87
C VAL A 16 3.64 0.98 13.86
N SER A 17 2.83 0.95 12.81
CA SER A 17 1.63 1.79 12.72
C SER A 17 0.54 1.28 13.66
N TYR A 18 -0.23 2.20 14.24
CA TYR A 18 -1.44 1.86 15.01
C TYR A 18 -2.67 1.66 14.11
N MET A 19 -2.53 1.87 12.80
CA MET A 19 -3.62 1.69 11.84
C MET A 19 -4.04 0.22 11.75
N ARG A 20 -5.35 0.00 11.77
CA ARG A 20 -5.96 -1.29 11.48
C ARG A 20 -6.38 -1.28 10.01
N LEU A 21 -5.73 -2.11 9.21
CA LEU A 21 -6.06 -2.28 7.79
C LEU A 21 -6.83 -3.59 7.58
N LEU A 22 -7.73 -3.59 6.61
CA LEU A 22 -8.37 -4.81 6.11
C LEU A 22 -7.56 -5.34 4.92
N SER A 23 -7.36 -6.65 4.87
CA SER A 23 -6.70 -7.31 3.74
C SER A 23 -7.73 -7.80 2.74
N PHE A 24 -7.66 -7.28 1.51
CA PHE A 24 -8.54 -7.69 0.40
C PHE A 24 -7.83 -8.52 -0.67
N GLY A 25 -6.49 -8.45 -0.75
CA GLY A 25 -5.70 -9.20 -1.71
C GLY A 25 -5.45 -10.66 -1.33
N ASN A 26 -4.98 -11.46 -2.28
CA ASN A 26 -4.68 -12.89 -2.08
C ASN A 26 -3.36 -13.14 -1.32
N LYS A 27 -2.52 -12.09 -1.13
CA LYS A 27 -1.27 -12.17 -0.38
C LYS A 27 -1.52 -11.69 1.05
N ASN A 28 -1.35 -12.59 2.03
CA ASN A 28 -1.51 -12.30 3.46
C ASN A 28 -0.34 -11.50 4.07
N SER A 29 0.76 -11.32 3.33
CA SER A 29 1.91 -10.53 3.74
C SER A 29 2.63 -9.99 2.50
N ILE A 30 3.04 -8.72 2.57
CA ILE A 30 3.79 -8.02 1.53
C ILE A 30 4.92 -7.21 2.18
N SER A 31 6.01 -7.01 1.44
CA SER A 31 7.16 -6.21 1.86
C SER A 31 7.83 -5.60 0.65
N GLY A 32 8.30 -4.35 0.77
CA GLY A 32 8.97 -3.63 -0.31
C GLY A 32 9.33 -2.21 0.09
N GLU A 33 10.02 -1.52 -0.81
CA GLU A 33 10.25 -0.07 -0.70
C GLU A 33 8.91 0.68 -0.77
N ILE A 34 8.71 1.65 0.12
CA ILE A 34 7.47 2.42 0.16
C ILE A 34 7.52 3.50 -0.93
N SER A 35 6.50 3.52 -1.79
CA SER A 35 6.11 4.69 -2.58
C SER A 35 4.80 5.25 -2.01
N THR A 36 4.58 6.55 -2.15
CA THR A 36 3.40 7.21 -1.58
C THR A 36 2.66 8.00 -2.64
N ALA A 37 1.33 7.91 -2.64
CA ALA A 37 0.47 8.78 -3.42
C ALA A 37 -0.57 9.43 -2.50
N PHE A 38 -0.88 10.70 -2.75
CA PHE A 38 -2.00 11.39 -2.11
C PHE A 38 -3.07 11.62 -3.18
N CYS A 39 -4.27 11.11 -2.95
CA CYS A 39 -5.40 11.28 -3.85
C CYS A 39 -6.59 11.91 -3.11
N GLY A 40 -7.30 12.79 -3.79
CA GLY A 40 -8.61 13.25 -3.37
C GLY A 40 -9.69 12.34 -3.96
N ASP A 41 -10.66 12.96 -4.64
CA ASP A 41 -11.82 12.28 -5.24
C ASP A 41 -11.54 11.69 -6.64
N ASP A 42 -10.28 11.42 -7.02
CA ASP A 42 -9.93 10.84 -8.33
C ASP A 42 -8.73 9.89 -8.24
N ASN A 43 -8.74 8.84 -9.09
CA ASN A 43 -7.74 7.77 -9.09
C ASN A 43 -6.65 7.91 -10.17
N SER A 44 -6.59 9.02 -10.92
CA SER A 44 -5.60 9.19 -12.00
C SER A 44 -4.16 9.11 -11.50
N ILE A 45 -3.87 9.68 -10.33
CA ILE A 45 -2.52 9.64 -9.73
C ILE A 45 -2.08 8.22 -9.36
N ILE A 46 -3.04 7.35 -9.03
CA ILE A 46 -2.77 5.95 -8.69
C ILE A 46 -2.45 5.17 -9.96
N LYS A 47 -3.20 5.40 -11.04
CA LYS A 47 -2.95 4.79 -12.35
C LYS A 47 -1.57 5.18 -12.89
N GLU A 48 -1.18 6.44 -12.73
CA GLU A 48 0.16 6.92 -13.09
C GLU A 48 1.24 6.21 -12.26
N ALA A 49 1.10 6.18 -10.93
CA ALA A 49 2.04 5.49 -10.04
C ALA A 49 2.17 3.98 -10.34
N LEU A 50 1.08 3.30 -10.69
CA LEU A 50 1.09 1.88 -11.08
C LEU A 50 1.66 1.64 -12.49
N SER A 51 1.80 2.69 -13.30
CA SER A 51 2.45 2.59 -14.62
C SER A 51 3.98 2.67 -14.52
N GLU A 52 4.53 3.08 -13.38
CA GLU A 52 5.97 3.06 -13.11
C GLU A 52 6.46 1.66 -12.71
N ASP A 53 7.79 1.46 -12.62
CA ASP A 53 8.37 0.19 -12.15
C ASP A 53 7.97 -0.11 -10.69
N GLY A 54 7.11 -1.12 -10.51
CA GLY A 54 6.58 -1.56 -9.22
C GLY A 54 7.41 -2.64 -8.54
N LYS A 55 8.53 -3.09 -9.14
CA LYS A 55 9.28 -4.24 -8.63
C LYS A 55 9.79 -4.01 -7.21
N ASN A 56 9.37 -4.89 -6.30
CA ASN A 56 9.69 -4.85 -4.87
C ASN A 56 9.26 -3.55 -4.16
N LYS A 57 8.22 -2.88 -4.65
CA LYS A 57 7.64 -1.69 -4.02
C LYS A 57 6.26 -1.95 -3.42
N ILE A 58 5.87 -1.10 -2.47
CA ILE A 58 4.52 -1.01 -1.91
C ILE A 58 4.05 0.43 -2.07
N LEU A 59 2.96 0.62 -2.82
CA LEU A 59 2.30 1.91 -2.92
C LEU A 59 1.35 2.10 -1.73
N VAL A 60 1.59 3.14 -0.93
CA VAL A 60 0.73 3.57 0.18
C VAL A 60 -0.06 4.79 -0.28
N ILE A 61 -1.38 4.66 -0.34
CA ILE A 61 -2.29 5.71 -0.81
C ILE A 61 -2.94 6.37 0.40
N ASP A 62 -2.76 7.68 0.52
CA ASP A 62 -3.60 8.51 1.38
C ASP A 62 -4.75 9.08 0.54
N ALA A 63 -5.96 8.59 0.81
CA ALA A 63 -7.18 9.02 0.13
C ALA A 63 -7.91 10.15 0.88
N ASN A 64 -7.28 10.83 1.84
CA ASN A 64 -7.84 11.97 2.57
C ASN A 64 -9.26 11.75 3.16
N GLY A 65 -9.60 10.52 3.55
CA GLY A 65 -10.90 10.17 4.08
C GLY A 65 -12.04 10.14 3.05
N VAL A 66 -11.74 10.01 1.76
CA VAL A 66 -12.75 9.75 0.72
C VAL A 66 -13.41 8.40 0.97
N THR A 67 -14.71 8.42 1.24
CA THR A 67 -15.51 7.21 1.57
C THR A 67 -16.71 7.00 0.64
N HIS A 68 -16.96 7.91 -0.30
CA HIS A 68 -18.13 7.82 -1.18
C HIS A 68 -17.81 7.14 -2.52
N GLU A 69 -16.53 7.01 -2.87
CA GLU A 69 -16.05 6.33 -4.07
C GLU A 69 -14.91 5.36 -3.78
N SER A 70 -14.83 4.28 -4.57
CA SER A 70 -13.74 3.32 -4.48
C SER A 70 -12.50 3.83 -5.19
N ILE A 71 -11.42 4.03 -4.44
CA ILE A 71 -10.13 4.48 -4.96
C ILE A 71 -9.37 3.35 -5.68
N VAL A 72 -9.52 2.11 -5.21
CA VAL A 72 -8.92 0.91 -5.80
C VAL A 72 -10.01 -0.15 -6.03
N GLY A 73 -10.30 -0.42 -7.30
CA GLY A 73 -11.17 -1.50 -7.76
C GLY A 73 -10.38 -2.64 -8.41
N ASP A 74 -11.09 -3.57 -9.04
CA ASP A 74 -10.52 -4.70 -9.78
C ASP A 74 -9.64 -4.25 -10.95
N GLU A 75 -10.08 -3.26 -11.73
CA GLU A 75 -9.29 -2.71 -12.84
C GLU A 75 -7.92 -2.20 -12.36
N ILE A 76 -7.92 -1.37 -11.30
CA ILE A 76 -6.68 -0.80 -10.74
C ILE A 76 -5.82 -1.89 -10.10
N ALA A 77 -6.43 -2.84 -9.38
CA ALA A 77 -5.69 -3.95 -8.78
C ALA A 77 -5.05 -4.88 -9.82
N SER A 78 -5.57 -4.92 -11.05
CA SER A 78 -5.01 -5.68 -12.17
C SER A 78 -3.89 -4.95 -12.93
N MET A 79 -3.68 -3.66 -12.65
CA MET A 79 -2.55 -2.91 -13.20
C MET A 79 -1.29 -3.31 -12.42
N GLU A 80 -0.55 -4.27 -12.95
CA GLU A 80 0.75 -4.71 -12.42
C GLU A 80 1.84 -4.51 -13.47
N ASN A 81 2.86 -3.71 -13.13
CA ASN A 81 4.05 -3.44 -13.94
C ASN A 81 5.32 -3.86 -13.18
#